data_AF-A0A2X2HFH5-F1
#
_entry.id   AF-A0A2X2HFH5-F1
#
_cell.length_a   1.000
_cell.length_b   1.000
_cell.length_c   1.000
_cell.angle_alpha   90.00
_cell.angle_beta   90.00
_cell.angle_gamma   90.00
#
_symmetry.space_group_name_H-M   'P 1'
#
loop_
_entity.id
_entity.type
_entity.pdbx_description
1 polymer ?
#
loop_
_entity_poly.entity_id
_entity_poly.type
_entity_poly.pdbx_seq_one_letter_code
_entity_poly.pdbx_strand_id
1 'polypeptide(L)' 'MSRKTQRYSKEFKAEAVRMVLENQLSISEGASRLSLPEGTLGQWVTAARKGLGTPQKSVPLSKLLEYKKR' A
#
# COMPACT_ATOMS: atom_id res chain seq x y z
N MET A 1 -24.17 -0.02 -7.08
CA MET A 1 -23.02 0.85 -6.73
C MET A 1 -21.73 0.18 -7.21
N SER A 2 -21.21 0.56 -8.39
CA SER A 2 -20.00 -0.03 -8.98
C SER A 2 -18.77 0.54 -8.28
N ARG A 3 -18.07 -0.27 -7.47
CA ARG A 3 -16.83 0.13 -6.81
C ARG A 3 -15.73 0.28 -7.86
N LYS A 4 -15.41 1.53 -8.23
CA LYS A 4 -14.21 1.85 -9.00
C LYS A 4 -13.01 1.32 -8.22
N THR A 5 -12.47 0.18 -8.65
CA THR A 5 -11.26 -0.40 -8.07
C THR A 5 -10.12 0.53 -8.47
N GLN A 6 -9.65 1.35 -7.53
CA GLN A 6 -8.49 2.20 -7.72
C GLN A 6 -7.28 1.28 -7.92
N ARG A 7 -6.95 1.00 -9.19
CA ARG A 7 -5.80 0.19 -9.58
C ARG A 7 -4.56 1.06 -9.45
N TYR A 8 -3.84 0.89 -8.35
CA TYR A 8 -2.48 1.42 -8.24
C TYR A 8 -1.59 0.75 -9.28
N SER A 9 -0.91 1.54 -10.10
CA SER A 9 0.05 1.05 -11.10
C SER A 9 1.21 0.33 -10.42
N LYS A 10 1.81 -0.63 -11.13
CA LYS A 10 2.92 -1.42 -10.59
C LYS A 10 4.11 -0.52 -10.21
N GLU A 11 4.33 0.53 -10.99
CA GLU A 11 5.35 1.56 -10.77
C GLU A 11 5.08 2.31 -9.47
N PHE A 12 3.85 2.78 -9.25
CA PHE A 12 3.49 3.49 -8.02
C PHE A 12 3.68 2.62 -6.77
N LYS A 13 3.33 1.32 -6.86
CA LYS A 13 3.58 0.39 -5.76
C LYS A 13 5.06 0.19 -5.47
N ALA A 14 5.87 0.06 -6.53
CA ALA A 14 7.30 -0.12 -6.40
C ALA A 14 7.99 1.13 -5.85
N GLU A 15 7.56 2.32 -6.31
CA GLU A 15 8.03 3.60 -5.80
C GLU A 15 7.67 3.76 -4.32
N ALA A 16 6.45 3.42 -3.92
CA ALA A 16 6.03 3.48 -2.53
C ALA A 16 6.88 2.59 -1.62
N VAL A 17 7.16 1.35 -2.06
CA VAL A 17 8.02 0.41 -1.34
C VAL A 17 9.47 0.88 -1.32
N ARG A 18 10.01 1.36 -2.44
CA ARG A 18 11.35 1.94 -2.51
C ARG A 18 11.48 3.13 -1.58
N MET A 19 10.49 4.02 -1.54
CA MET A 19 10.55 5.21 -0.69
C MET A 19 10.66 4.82 0.79
N VAL A 20 9.89 3.82 1.24
CA VAL A 20 9.98 3.28 2.61
C VAL A 20 11.34 2.64 2.87
N LEU A 21 11.83 1.80 1.94
CA LEU A 21 13.10 1.08 2.11
C LEU A 21 14.33 1.98 2.00
N GLU A 22 14.38 2.88 1.01
CA GLU A 22 15.51 3.77 0.75
C GLU A 22 15.58 4.91 1.77
N ASN A 23 14.45 5.48 2.19
CA ASN A 23 14.44 6.53 3.21
C ASN A 23 14.34 5.96 4.65
N GLN A 24 14.34 4.64 4.81
CA GLN A 24 14.08 3.93 6.07
C GLN A 24 12.87 4.50 6.84
N LEU A 25 11.84 4.94 6.10
CA LEU A 25 10.64 5.50 6.70
C LEU A 25 9.79 4.39 7.28
N SER A 26 9.07 4.71 8.35
CA SER A 26 8.01 3.83 8.83
C SER A 26 6.92 3.68 7.76
N ILE A 27 6.27 2.51 7.73
CA ILE A 27 5.09 2.26 6.87
C ILE A 27 4.05 3.37 7.05
N SER A 28 3.87 3.85 8.28
CA SER A 28 2.97 4.97 8.61
C SER A 28 3.33 6.25 7.85
N GLU A 29 4.60 6.64 7.93
CA GLU A 29 5.09 7.89 7.37
C GLU A 29 5.07 7.86 5.83
N GLY A 30 5.54 6.76 5.24
CA GLY A 30 5.51 6.58 3.79
C GLY A 30 4.09 6.54 3.25
N ALA A 31 3.17 5.92 4.00
CA ALA A 31 1.77 5.85 3.61
C ALA A 31 1.10 7.22 3.72
N SER A 32 1.36 7.98 4.79
CA SER A 32 0.85 9.34 4.97
C SER A 32 1.31 10.27 3.84
N ARG A 33 2.61 10.24 3.49
CA ARG A 33 3.17 11.04 2.37
C ARG A 33 2.56 10.70 1.02
N LEU A 34 2.28 9.43 0.78
CA LEU A 34 1.71 8.95 -0.48
C LEU A 34 0.17 8.94 -0.48
N SER A 35 -0.46 9.44 0.58
CA SER A 35 -1.91 9.31 0.83
C SER A 35 -2.41 7.88 0.60
N LEU A 36 -1.60 6.91 1.05
CA LEU A 36 -1.91 5.50 1.07
C LEU A 36 -2.34 5.09 2.48
N PRO A 37 -3.20 4.08 2.60
CA PRO A 37 -3.42 3.43 3.87
C PRO A 37 -2.20 2.58 4.23
N GLU A 38 -1.75 2.71 5.48
CA GLU A 38 -0.57 2.03 6.03
C GLU A 38 -0.66 0.51 5.84
N GLY A 39 -1.85 -0.07 5.99
CA GLY A 39 -2.08 -1.49 5.76
C GLY A 39 -1.79 -1.94 4.32
N THR A 40 -2.06 -1.08 3.31
CA THR A 40 -1.71 -1.37 1.92
C THR A 40 -0.21 -1.32 1.71
N LEU A 41 0.44 -0.27 2.22
CA LEU A 41 1.88 -0.12 2.07
C LEU A 41 2.65 -1.23 2.80
N GLY A 42 2.19 -1.60 4.00
CA GLY A 42 2.71 -2.74 4.76
C GLY A 42 2.60 -4.06 4.00
N GLN A 43 1.48 -4.30 3.32
CA GLN A 43 1.32 -5.47 2.44
C GLN A 43 2.30 -5.44 1.26
N TRP A 44 2.50 -4.29 0.61
CA TRP A 44 3.44 -4.18 -0.51
C TRP A 44 4.89 -4.36 -0.07
N VAL A 45 5.29 -3.76 1.05
CA VAL A 45 6.64 -3.88 1.61
C VAL A 45 6.90 -5.32 2.05
N THR A 46 5.94 -5.97 2.71
CA THR A 46 6.05 -7.38 3.11
C THR A 46 6.18 -8.30 1.91
N ALA A 47 5.38 -8.08 0.86
CA ALA A 47 5.44 -8.88 -0.35
C ALA A 47 6.72 -8.66 -1.15
N ALA A 48 7.23 -7.42 -1.19
CA ALA A 48 8.52 -7.09 -1.78
C ALA A 48 9.67 -7.78 -1.01
N ARG A 49 9.65 -7.74 0.32
CA ARG A 49 10.62 -8.45 1.18
C ARG A 49 10.59 -9.97 0.99
N LYS A 50 9.42 -10.55 0.72
CA LYS A 50 9.26 -11.98 0.44
C LYS A 50 9.62 -12.38 -0.99
N GLY A 51 9.99 -11.43 -1.87
CA GLY A 51 10.25 -11.70 -3.28
C GLY A 51 9.00 -12.12 -4.08
N LEU A 52 7.80 -11.99 -3.49
CA LEU A 52 6.54 -12.44 -4.11
C LEU A 52 5.96 -11.42 -5.10
N GLY A 53 6.60 -10.26 -5.27
CA GLY A 53 6.05 -9.14 -6.01
C GLY A 53 4.83 -8.54 -5.31
N THR A 54 4.51 -7.29 -5.60
CA THR A 54 3.40 -6.61 -4.91
C THR A 54 2.08 -7.35 -5.17
N PRO A 55 1.26 -7.66 -4.12
CA PRO A 55 0.03 -8.39 -4.31
C PRO A 55 -0.87 -7.60 -5.27
N GLN A 56 -1.15 -8.21 -6.42
CA GLN A 56 -2.08 -7.64 -7.42
C GLN A 56 -3.51 -7.57 -6.87
N LYS A 57 -3.80 -8.31 -5.80
CA LYS A 57 -5.03 -8.18 -5.00
C LYS A 57 -4.95 -6.90 -4.16
N SER A 58 -5.16 -5.76 -4.81
CA SER A 58 -5.47 -4.51 -4.13
C SER A 58 -6.72 -4.73 -3.27
N VAL A 59 -6.53 -4.94 -1.97
CA VAL A 59 -7.63 -4.82 -1.02
C VAL A 59 -8.26 -3.44 -1.25
N PRO A 60 -9.57 -3.37 -1.53
CA PRO A 60 -10.22 -2.10 -1.82
C PRO A 60 -9.96 -1.12 -0.68
N LEU A 61 -9.64 0.15 -0.98
CA LEU A 61 -9.56 1.24 -0.01
C LEU A 61 -10.78 1.28 0.92
N SER A 62 -11.96 0.87 0.42
CA SER A 62 -13.18 0.74 1.21
C SER A 62 -13.05 -0.24 2.39
N LYS A 63 -12.24 -1.30 2.26
CA LYS A 63 -12.01 -2.29 3.34
C LYS A 63 -10.98 -1.80 4.36
N LEU A 64 -10.18 -0.79 4.03
CA LEU A 64 -9.17 -0.20 4.91
C LEU A 64 -9.72 1.00 5.68
N LEU A 65 -10.62 1.78 5.09
CA LEU A 65 -11.40 2.78 5.84
C LEU A 65 -12.28 2.13 6.91
N GLU A 66 -12.78 0.92 6.65
CA GLU A 66 -13.56 0.14 7.65
C GLU A 66 -12.71 -0.32 8.84
N TYR A 67 -11.38 -0.38 8.69
CA TYR A 67 -10.46 -0.79 9.76
C TYR A 67 -10.17 0.32 10.78
N LYS A 68 -10.50 1.59 10.49
CA LYS A 68 -10.26 2.76 11.37
C LYS A 68 -11.52 3.27 12.08
N LYS A 69 -12.58 2.45 12.15
CA LYS A 69 -13.85 2.76 12.82
C LYS A 69 -14.17 1.80 13.98
N ARG A 70 -13.13 1.28 14.64
CA ARG A 70 -13.22 0.57 15.92
C ARG A 70 -12.42 1.32 16.96
#